data_AF-A0A6P0SQ27-F1
#
_entry.id   AF-A0A6P0SQ27-F1
#
_cell.length_a   1.000
_cell.length_b   1.000
_cell.length_c   1.000
_cell.angle_alpha   90.00
_cell.angle_beta   90.00
_cell.angle_gamma   90.00
#
_symmetry.space_group_name_H-M   'P 1'
#
loop_
_entity.id
_entity.type
_entity.pdbx_description
1 polymer ?
#
loop_
_entity_poly.entity_id
_entity_poly.type
_entity_poly.pdbx_seq_one_letter_code
_entity_poly.pdbx_strand_id
1 'polypeptide(L)'
;MKNKEPVRVFIGSGEASLVERKVSIYSLRKHSRRELDIYVFNGTHNAIERNDDQPYVAPMSLRVKYRNTTEFSLYRYLIPQLCNYQGKAIYIDSDTICLTDIGEL
;
A
#
# COMPACT_ATOMS: atom_id res chain seq x y z
N MET A 1 -18.05 -10.32 18.21
CA MET A 1 -17.87 -8.89 17.90
C MET A 1 -16.82 -8.80 16.79
N LYS A 2 -17.24 -8.58 15.53
CA LYS A 2 -16.31 -8.56 14.39
C LYS A 2 -15.39 -7.33 14.50
N ASN A 3 -14.08 -7.54 14.36
CA ASN A 3 -13.04 -6.51 14.52
C ASN A 3 -13.40 -5.20 13.80
N LYS A 4 -13.59 -4.13 14.58
CA LYS A 4 -13.85 -2.76 14.11
C LYS A 4 -12.64 -2.09 13.45
N GLU A 5 -11.47 -2.72 13.51
CA GLU A 5 -10.24 -2.12 12.99
C GLU A 5 -10.26 -2.04 11.46
N PRO A 6 -9.79 -0.93 10.86
CA PRO A 6 -9.63 -0.82 9.42
C PRO A 6 -8.76 -1.93 8.84
N VAL A 7 -9.03 -2.34 7.60
CA VAL A 7 -8.15 -3.25 6.87
C VAL A 7 -6.97 -2.44 6.33
N ARG A 8 -5.77 -2.74 6.82
CA ARG A 8 -4.55 -2.06 6.39
C ARG A 8 -4.01 -2.68 5.11
N VAL A 9 -3.99 -1.90 4.03
CA VAL A 9 -3.55 -2.36 2.71
C VAL A 9 -2.40 -1.49 2.22
N PHE A 10 -1.31 -2.11 1.82
CA PHE A 10 -0.14 -1.48 1.24
C PHE A 10 -0.07 -1.80 -0.26
N ILE A 11 0.10 -0.79 -1.09
CA ILE A 11 0.15 -0.90 -2.54
C ILE A 11 1.55 -0.50 -3.01
N GLY A 12 2.28 -1.40 -3.66
CA GLY A 12 3.50 -1.07 -4.38
C GLY A 12 3.19 -0.37 -5.70
N SER A 13 3.72 0.85 -5.91
CA SER A 13 3.47 1.63 -7.14
C SER A 13 4.64 2.55 -7.49
N GLY A 14 4.61 3.12 -8.70
CA GLY A 14 5.34 4.34 -9.04
C GLY A 14 4.56 5.16 -10.05
N GLU A 15 5.22 6.12 -10.70
CA GLU A 15 4.58 7.00 -11.68
C GLU A 15 4.21 6.26 -12.96
N ALA A 16 5.00 5.26 -13.36
CA ALA A 16 4.68 4.42 -14.52
C ALA A 16 3.39 3.62 -14.31
N SER A 17 3.04 3.32 -13.05
CA SER A 17 1.86 2.51 -12.67
C SER A 17 0.73 3.34 -12.05
N LEU A 18 0.64 4.62 -12.39
CA LEU A 18 -0.31 5.58 -11.79
C LEU A 18 -1.77 5.18 -12.04
N VAL A 19 -2.09 4.73 -13.25
CA VAL A 19 -3.47 4.39 -13.65
C VAL A 19 -3.90 3.09 -12.97
N GLU A 20 -3.04 2.10 -13.00
CA GLU A 20 -3.20 0.79 -12.35
C GLU A 20 -3.47 0.99 -10.87
N ARG A 21 -2.63 1.79 -10.19
CA ARG A 21 -2.83 2.16 -8.78
C ARG A 21 -4.21 2.75 -8.52
N LYS A 22 -4.66 3.70 -9.35
CA LYS A 22 -5.98 4.34 -9.17
C LYS A 22 -7.12 3.33 -9.35
N VAL A 23 -7.01 2.44 -10.32
CA VAL A 23 -7.97 1.36 -10.55
C VAL A 23 -7.98 0.37 -9.39
N SER A 24 -6.80 0.00 -8.88
CA SER A 24 -6.65 -0.88 -7.72
C SER A 24 -7.32 -0.30 -6.47
N ILE A 25 -7.03 0.96 -6.13
CA ILE A 25 -7.67 1.69 -5.02
C ILE A 25 -9.19 1.77 -5.21
N TYR A 26 -9.66 2.05 -6.43
CA TYR A 26 -11.08 2.06 -6.74
C TYR A 26 -11.71 0.68 -6.48
N SER A 27 -11.10 -0.41 -6.96
CA SER A 27 -11.61 -1.76 -6.78
C SER A 27 -11.68 -2.16 -5.30
N LEU A 28 -10.65 -1.82 -4.51
CA LEU A 28 -10.65 -2.00 -3.06
C LEU A 28 -11.82 -1.26 -2.42
N ARG A 29 -11.97 0.04 -2.68
CA ARG A 29 -13.06 0.86 -2.12
C ARG A 29 -14.43 0.38 -2.56
N LYS A 30 -14.56 -0.15 -3.78
CA LYS A 30 -15.82 -0.64 -4.35
C LYS A 30 -16.32 -1.94 -3.69
N HIS A 31 -15.41 -2.84 -3.34
CA HIS A 31 -15.75 -4.19 -2.90
C HIS A 31 -15.58 -4.43 -1.39
N SER A 32 -14.87 -3.56 -0.68
CA SER A 32 -14.64 -3.71 0.76
C SER A 32 -15.86 -3.33 1.59
N ARG A 33 -16.14 -4.10 2.64
CA ARG A 33 -17.24 -3.81 3.58
C ARG A 33 -16.77 -3.16 4.89
N ARG A 34 -15.46 -3.04 5.06
CA ARG A 34 -14.79 -2.42 6.22
C ARG A 34 -14.03 -1.18 5.76
N GLU A 35 -13.81 -0.26 6.69
CA GLU A 35 -12.91 0.88 6.49
C GLU A 35 -11.53 0.40 6.04
N LEU A 36 -10.91 1.14 5.12
CA LEU A 36 -9.59 0.83 4.57
C LEU A 36 -8.57 1.86 5.04
N ASP A 37 -7.42 1.36 5.49
CA ASP A 37 -6.23 2.16 5.78
C ASP A 37 -5.20 1.89 4.68
N ILE A 38 -5.29 2.66 3.59
CA ILE A 38 -4.52 2.42 2.36
C ILE A 38 -3.22 3.22 2.40
N TYR A 39 -2.12 2.51 2.21
CA TYR A 39 -0.79 3.06 2.01
C TYR A 39 -0.34 2.78 0.59
N VAL A 40 0.22 3.77 -0.09
CA VAL A 40 0.89 3.61 -1.37
C VAL A 40 2.38 3.86 -1.17
N PHE A 41 3.19 2.88 -1.53
CA PHE A 41 4.63 3.06 -1.68
C PHE A 41 4.92 3.60 -3.08
N ASN A 42 5.08 4.91 -3.21
CA ASN A 42 5.49 5.55 -4.46
C ASN A 42 7.02 5.49 -4.59
N GLY A 43 7.48 4.43 -5.25
CA GLY A 43 8.89 4.12 -5.45
C GLY A 43 9.65 5.18 -6.24
N THR A 44 9.00 5.82 -7.21
CA THR A 44 9.59 6.89 -8.03
C THR A 44 10.05 8.04 -7.13
N HIS A 45 9.17 8.49 -6.25
CA HIS A 45 9.39 9.66 -5.39
C HIS A 45 10.02 9.35 -4.02
N ASN A 46 10.30 8.08 -3.72
CA ASN A 46 10.68 7.63 -2.37
C ASN A 46 9.69 8.13 -1.29
N ALA A 47 8.41 8.03 -1.59
CA ALA A 47 7.34 8.59 -0.77
C ALA A 47 6.32 7.52 -0.36
N ILE A 48 5.65 7.78 0.75
CA ILE A 48 4.49 7.05 1.21
C ILE A 48 3.31 8.00 1.19
N GLU A 49 2.23 7.57 0.56
CA GLU A 49 0.93 8.26 0.53
C GLU A 49 -0.04 7.43 1.37
N ARG A 50 -0.79 8.04 2.28
CA ARG A 50 -1.75 7.34 3.13
C ARG A 50 -3.12 7.96 2.97
N ASN A 51 -4.07 7.20 2.42
CA ASN A 51 -5.41 7.71 2.09
C ASN A 51 -5.35 9.08 1.40
N ASP A 52 -5.90 10.11 2.04
CA ASP A 52 -5.94 11.49 1.54
C ASP A 52 -4.96 12.42 2.29
N ASP A 53 -4.06 11.85 3.11
CA ASP A 53 -3.03 12.60 3.83
C ASP A 53 -1.94 13.13 2.88
N GLN A 54 -1.20 14.15 3.33
CA GLN A 54 -0.06 14.66 2.58
C GLN A 54 1.05 13.59 2.49
N PRO A 55 1.64 13.36 1.30
CA PRO A 55 2.73 12.40 1.15
C PRO A 55 3.94 12.75 2.02
N TYR A 56 4.60 11.73 2.55
CA TYR A 56 5.82 11.87 3.33
C TYR A 56 6.94 10.97 2.82
N VAL A 57 8.19 11.31 3.15
CA VAL A 57 9.36 10.55 2.70
C VAL A 57 9.36 9.16 3.34
N ALA A 58 9.51 8.12 2.54
CA ALA A 58 9.61 6.76 3.04
C ALA A 58 10.89 6.61 3.89
N PRO A 59 10.87 5.89 5.02
CA PRO A 59 12.04 5.60 5.84
C PRO A 59 12.97 4.56 5.18
N MET A 60 13.30 4.78 3.90
CA MET A 60 14.18 3.94 3.10
C MET A 60 15.37 4.74 2.58
N SER A 61 16.56 4.20 2.85
CA SER A 61 17.80 4.77 2.32
C SER A 61 17.81 4.70 0.79
N LEU A 62 18.38 5.73 0.15
CA LEU A 62 18.53 5.75 -1.31
C LEU A 62 19.40 4.58 -1.82
N ARG A 63 20.37 4.12 -1.01
CA ARG A 63 21.18 2.93 -1.34
C ARG A 63 20.33 1.68 -1.52
N VAL A 64 19.30 1.50 -0.69
CA VAL A 64 18.36 0.38 -0.81
C VAL A 64 17.35 0.65 -1.94
N LYS A 65 16.84 1.88 -2.05
CA LYS A 65 15.92 2.29 -3.14
C LYS A 65 16.49 1.94 -4.52
N TYR A 66 17.74 2.29 -4.79
CA TYR A 66 18.38 2.04 -6.09
C TYR A 66 18.77 0.57 -6.34
N ARG A 67 18.42 -0.34 -5.43
CA ARG A 67 18.54 -1.79 -5.61
C ARG A 67 17.19 -2.48 -5.88
N ASN A 68 16.10 -1.73 -5.93
CA ASN A 68 14.82 -2.31 -6.28
C ASN A 68 14.82 -2.86 -7.72
N THR A 69 14.13 -3.98 -7.94
CA THR A 69 13.91 -4.54 -9.29
C THR A 69 12.79 -3.78 -10.02
N THR A 70 11.67 -3.52 -9.34
CA THR A 70 10.64 -2.56 -9.76
C THR A 70 10.84 -1.22 -9.06
N GLU A 71 10.03 -0.19 -9.29
CA GLU A 71 10.19 1.06 -8.53
C GLU A 71 9.98 0.87 -7.02
N PHE A 72 9.23 -0.15 -6.62
CA PHE A 72 8.68 -0.33 -5.27
C PHE A 72 8.98 -1.68 -4.60
N SER A 73 9.76 -2.57 -5.23
CA SER A 73 9.92 -3.98 -4.79
C SER A 73 10.26 -4.13 -3.29
N LEU A 74 11.27 -3.42 -2.79
CA LEU A 74 11.78 -3.54 -1.42
C LEU A 74 10.98 -2.73 -0.41
N TYR A 75 10.03 -1.87 -0.84
CA TYR A 75 9.21 -1.09 0.09
C TYR A 75 8.31 -1.98 0.96
N ARG A 76 7.96 -3.18 0.50
CA ARG A 76 7.22 -4.17 1.30
C ARG A 76 7.90 -4.52 2.64
N TYR A 77 9.22 -4.37 2.72
CA TYR A 77 9.97 -4.60 3.97
C TYR A 77 9.83 -3.47 4.99
N LEU A 78 9.26 -2.32 4.63
CA LEU A 78 8.94 -1.24 5.57
C LEU A 78 7.66 -1.53 6.37
N ILE A 79 6.80 -2.43 5.88
CA ILE A 79 5.47 -2.70 6.46
C ILE A 79 5.54 -3.03 7.96
N PRO A 80 6.43 -3.93 8.45
CA PRO A 80 6.51 -4.22 9.88
C PRO A 80 6.80 -2.96 10.72
N GLN A 81 7.76 -2.14 10.31
CA GLN A 81 8.09 -0.90 11.01
C GLN A 81 6.92 0.10 10.99
N LEU A 82 6.26 0.29 9.85
CA LEU A 82 5.11 1.20 9.72
C LEU A 82 3.90 0.74 10.56
N CYS A 83 3.81 -0.56 10.82
CA CYS A 83 2.78 -1.16 11.67
C CYS A 83 3.20 -1.26 13.14
N ASN A 84 4.34 -0.69 13.55
CA ASN A 84 4.94 -0.87 14.88
C ASN A 84 5.10 -2.35 15.27
N TYR A 85 5.32 -3.22 14.29
CA TYR A 85 5.42 -4.67 14.43
C TYR A 85 4.17 -5.33 15.06
N GLN A 86 3.00 -4.71 14.89
CA GLN A 86 1.72 -5.19 15.46
C GLN A 86 0.62 -5.30 14.39
N GLY A 87 -0.35 -6.18 14.68
CA GLY A 87 -1.56 -6.34 13.87
C GLY A 87 -1.34 -7.11 12.56
N LYS A 88 -2.27 -6.94 11.63
CA LYS A 88 -2.24 -7.55 10.29
C LYS A 88 -2.22 -6.48 9.22
N ALA A 89 -1.53 -6.78 8.12
CA ALA A 89 -1.44 -5.93 6.94
C ALA A 89 -1.44 -6.79 5.69
N ILE A 90 -1.99 -6.24 4.61
CA ILE A 90 -2.03 -6.87 3.28
C ILE A 90 -1.15 -6.05 2.36
N TYR A 91 -0.34 -6.69 1.53
CA TYR A 91 0.43 -6.04 0.48
C TYR A 91 -0.04 -6.54 -0.89
N ILE A 92 -0.24 -5.62 -1.82
CA ILE A 92 -0.56 -5.90 -3.22
C ILE A 92 0.30 -5.03 -4.14
N ASP A 93 0.52 -5.48 -5.37
CA ASP A 93 1.11 -4.65 -6.43
C ASP A 93 0.01 -3.79 -7.09
N SER A 94 0.37 -2.65 -7.67
CA SER A 94 -0.57 -1.66 -8.22
C SER A 94 -1.47 -2.18 -9.35
N ASP A 95 -1.05 -3.24 -10.03
CA ASP A 95 -1.79 -3.91 -11.12
C ASP A 95 -2.79 -4.98 -10.62
N THR A 96 -3.00 -5.07 -9.30
CA THR A 96 -3.99 -5.95 -8.70
C THR A 96 -5.40 -5.34 -8.72
N ILE A 97 -6.38 -6.11 -9.20
CA ILE A 97 -7.82 -5.76 -9.15
C ILE A 97 -8.50 -6.60 -8.06
N CYS A 98 -9.10 -5.94 -7.09
CA CYS A 98 -9.82 -6.60 -5.99
C CYS A 98 -11.31 -6.73 -6.33
N LEU A 99 -11.79 -7.97 -6.50
CA LEU A 99 -13.18 -8.27 -6.88
C LEU A 99 -14.07 -8.72 -5.70
N THR A 100 -13.48 -8.91 -4.52
CA THR A 100 -14.14 -9.38 -3.31
C THR A 100 -13.75 -8.51 -2.11
N ASP A 101 -14.42 -8.73 -0.97
CA ASP A 101 -14.13 -8.01 0.27
C ASP A 101 -12.74 -8.40 0.79
N ILE A 102 -11.78 -7.47 0.70
CA ILE A 102 -10.39 -7.69 1.12
C ILE A 102 -10.28 -7.96 2.62
N GLY A 103 -11.30 -7.59 3.41
CA GLY A 103 -11.37 -7.85 4.84
C GLY A 103 -11.61 -9.32 5.22
N GLU A 104 -11.79 -10.21 4.24
CA GLU A 104 -11.91 -11.67 4.42
C GLU A 104 -10.54 -12.37 4.58
N LEU A 105 -9.43 -11.68 4.27
CA LEU A 105 -8.05 -12.13 4.50
C LEU A 105 -7.53 -11.75 5.90
#